data_AF-A0A074ZFU1-F1
#
_entry.id   AF-A0A074ZFU1-F1
#
_cell.length_a   1.000
_cell.length_b   1.000
_cell.length_c   1.000
_cell.angle_alpha   90.00
_cell.angle_beta   90.00
_cell.angle_gamma   90.00
#
_symmetry.space_group_name_H-M   'P 1'
#
loop_
_entity.id
_entity.type
_entity.pdbx_description
1 polymer ?
#
loop_
_entity_poly.entity_id
_entity_poly.type
_entity_poly.pdbx_seq_one_letter_code
_entity_poly.pdbx_strand_id
1 'polypeptide(L)'
;MRTISFAYSGLTGFRQQLFEHPGFEDLPFGQCMICCLFSRSYDLRIITLTHSTSAVWWGRDDPSEREFTDRKVRGSNPTSATRLRLSRLGQPDSILALVLPSGGMAARHRKGATVERFLFFQLCDMHEAREPSVVKHELPDRKLHCSSLTSASDCSCPGLGNLTGFMSGCFSKVACQVVDCPNLKDPAYALNSAGLCGSETLCDIGSFDYLLPVPNKEKRYDLLDAFSLSHVGSGFIMGAAAGPHFVAGINSELVANLSATDGKVLQNGSYCGSYDAKNNLPVSTLSETSLFAMVGQMFLCEGKPGKVIQLTVSGRTREGKFDALLREALASKYGALDRPVGVGGVVVQETGKCLFHVLPEFCEEPLDTPEKLKQWLKFFEMEAPVVAVGTALSHDPQKWKIRLEHFHCFNRDRTKSGHCHFDSDGPTASYTAYLVPGKRLLRVDPPK
;
A
#
# COMPACT_ATOMS: atom_id res chain seq x y z
N MET A 1 36.29 -16.99 43.28
CA MET A 1 37.60 -16.87 43.98
C MET A 1 38.41 -18.15 43.74
N ARG A 2 39.32 -18.15 42.76
CA ARG A 2 40.54 -18.98 42.68
C ARG A 2 41.33 -18.54 41.44
N THR A 3 42.64 -18.41 41.59
CA THR A 3 43.53 -17.88 40.55
C THR A 3 44.16 -19.03 39.77
N ILE A 4 44.33 -18.87 38.46
CA ILE A 4 45.35 -19.60 37.68
C ILE A 4 46.15 -18.54 36.93
N SER A 5 47.48 -18.67 37.01
CA SER A 5 48.45 -17.83 36.33
C SER A 5 49.43 -18.73 35.60
N PHE A 6 49.74 -18.40 34.35
CA PHE A 6 50.94 -18.87 33.66
C PHE A 6 51.50 -17.71 32.83
N ALA A 7 52.83 -17.61 32.80
CA ALA A 7 53.61 -16.58 32.14
C ALA A 7 54.94 -17.18 31.63
N TYR A 8 55.84 -16.34 31.11
CA TYR A 8 57.07 -16.62 30.32
C TYR A 8 56.86 -16.84 28.81
N SER A 9 57.75 -16.39 27.90
CA SER A 9 58.59 -15.17 27.82
C SER A 9 59.44 -15.16 26.53
N GLY A 10 59.67 -13.99 25.91
CA GLY A 10 60.76 -13.72 24.95
C GLY A 10 60.48 -12.41 24.17
N LEU A 11 61.29 -11.35 24.17
CA LEU A 11 62.74 -11.18 23.87
C LEU A 11 63.06 -11.40 22.37
N THR A 12 63.62 -10.45 21.60
CA THR A 12 63.83 -8.98 21.78
C THR A 12 64.20 -8.34 20.41
N GLY A 13 63.99 -7.02 20.22
CA GLY A 13 64.38 -6.32 18.99
C GLY A 13 64.75 -4.83 19.17
N PHE A 14 65.97 -4.46 18.75
CA PHE A 14 66.58 -3.12 18.71
C PHE A 14 65.95 -2.20 17.62
N ARG A 15 66.06 -0.85 17.60
CA ARG A 15 66.67 0.19 18.48
C ARG A 15 65.98 1.57 18.27
N GLN A 16 66.40 2.58 19.04
CA GLN A 16 65.90 3.97 19.16
C GLN A 16 66.76 5.02 18.43
N GLN A 17 66.14 6.09 17.89
CA GLN A 17 66.62 7.49 17.73
C GLN A 17 65.37 8.40 17.59
N LEU A 18 65.30 9.68 18.01
CA LEU A 18 66.22 10.58 18.73
C LEU A 18 65.42 11.58 19.62
N PHE A 19 66.11 12.48 20.35
CA PHE A 19 65.56 13.44 21.33
C PHE A 19 65.08 14.77 20.67
N GLU A 20 64.39 15.70 21.34
CA GLU A 20 64.92 16.72 22.28
C GLU A 20 63.93 17.22 23.38
N HIS A 21 64.49 17.69 24.50
CA HIS A 21 63.91 18.34 25.70
C HIS A 21 64.68 19.67 25.92
N PRO A 22 64.37 20.60 26.88
CA PRO A 22 63.59 20.51 28.14
C PRO A 22 62.54 21.66 28.31
N GLY A 23 61.84 21.89 29.44
CA GLY A 23 61.74 21.21 30.74
C GLY A 23 60.91 22.03 31.77
N PHE A 24 61.03 21.69 33.06
CA PHE A 24 60.24 22.17 34.23
C PHE A 24 58.74 21.79 34.15
N GLU A 25 58.14 20.96 35.02
CA GLU A 25 58.26 20.74 36.48
C GLU A 25 57.81 21.95 37.34
N ASP A 26 56.59 21.87 37.89
CA ASP A 26 56.41 21.75 39.36
C ASP A 26 54.97 21.43 39.82
N LEU A 27 54.84 20.31 40.54
CA LEU A 27 53.98 20.06 41.74
C LEU A 27 52.40 20.15 41.67
N PRO A 28 51.66 19.57 42.67
CA PRO A 28 50.38 18.90 42.40
C PRO A 28 49.20 19.17 43.37
N PHE A 29 48.14 18.35 43.24
CA PHE A 29 47.08 18.04 44.23
C PHE A 29 46.00 19.11 44.60
N GLY A 30 44.89 19.10 43.86
CA GLY A 30 43.56 18.67 44.36
C GLY A 30 42.71 19.53 45.33
N GLN A 31 41.38 19.30 45.26
CA GLN A 31 40.32 19.75 46.20
C GLN A 31 40.02 21.28 46.26
N CYS A 32 38.80 21.77 46.53
CA CYS A 32 37.45 21.18 46.47
C CYS A 32 36.34 22.26 46.35
N MET A 33 35.12 21.82 45.99
CA MET A 33 33.79 22.38 46.34
C MET A 33 33.34 23.82 45.96
N ILE A 34 32.20 23.86 45.23
CA ILE A 34 30.95 24.62 45.52
C ILE A 34 30.94 26.16 45.35
N CYS A 35 30.42 26.56 44.18
CA CYS A 35 29.19 27.36 43.95
C CYS A 35 28.87 28.63 44.78
N CYS A 36 28.56 29.75 44.09
CA CYS A 36 27.37 30.56 44.40
C CYS A 36 26.90 31.45 43.22
N LEU A 37 25.66 31.94 43.27
CA LEU A 37 24.96 32.77 42.25
C LEU A 37 24.70 34.20 42.75
N PHE A 38 24.55 35.19 41.84
CA PHE A 38 23.64 36.38 41.89
C PHE A 38 23.83 37.13 40.55
N SER A 39 22.87 37.42 39.64
CA SER A 39 21.47 37.89 39.68
C SER A 39 21.29 39.41 39.85
N ARG A 40 20.77 40.11 38.80
CA ARG A 40 19.60 41.02 38.86
C ARG A 40 19.15 41.56 37.48
N SER A 41 17.96 42.16 37.46
CA SER A 41 17.15 42.50 36.27
C SER A 41 17.02 44.02 36.03
N TYR A 42 16.57 44.41 34.83
CA TYR A 42 15.73 45.60 34.60
C TYR A 42 14.61 45.29 33.58
N ASP A 43 13.57 46.13 33.54
CA ASP A 43 12.23 45.85 32.97
C ASP A 43 11.66 47.09 32.25
N LEU A 44 10.77 46.90 31.26
CA LEU A 44 9.93 47.96 30.67
C LEU A 44 8.75 47.38 29.87
N ARG A 45 7.51 47.81 30.17
CA ARG A 45 6.26 47.28 29.58
C ARG A 45 5.23 48.37 29.23
N ILE A 46 4.53 48.21 28.08
CA ILE A 46 3.24 48.82 27.66
C ILE A 46 2.62 47.80 26.67
N ILE A 47 1.42 47.18 26.76
CA ILE A 47 0.18 47.31 27.57
C ILE A 47 -0.66 48.53 27.17
N THR A 48 -1.70 48.41 26.32
CA THR A 48 -3.01 47.75 26.59
C THR A 48 -3.65 47.09 25.33
N LEU A 49 -4.39 45.97 25.44
CA LEU A 49 -5.89 45.82 25.51
C LEU A 49 -6.69 46.52 24.38
N THR A 50 -7.76 45.98 23.78
CA THR A 50 -8.50 44.69 23.91
C THR A 50 -9.47 44.51 22.73
N HIS A 51 -9.86 43.26 22.41
CA HIS A 51 -11.26 42.80 22.47
C HIS A 51 -11.33 41.27 22.30
N SER A 52 -12.45 40.66 22.71
CA SER A 52 -12.71 39.22 22.64
C SER A 52 -13.90 38.90 21.72
N THR A 53 -13.89 37.71 21.14
CA THR A 53 -15.12 36.93 20.90
C THR A 53 -14.86 35.46 21.21
N SER A 54 -15.81 34.83 21.86
CA SER A 54 -15.81 33.40 22.19
C SER A 54 -16.34 32.56 21.02
N ALA A 55 -15.74 31.41 20.75
CA ALA A 55 -16.30 30.40 19.86
C ALA A 55 -16.07 28.99 20.42
N VAL A 56 -16.97 28.53 21.29
CA VAL A 56 -17.05 27.11 21.66
C VAL A 56 -17.68 26.36 20.50
N TRP A 57 -16.95 25.42 19.91
CA TRP A 57 -17.48 24.49 18.92
C TRP A 57 -17.32 23.05 19.40
N TRP A 58 -18.41 22.30 19.32
CA TRP A 58 -18.45 20.88 19.64
C TRP A 58 -17.70 20.07 18.57
N GLY A 59 -17.33 18.84 18.93
CA GLY A 59 -16.64 17.92 18.03
C GLY A 59 -17.42 17.67 16.75
N ARG A 60 -16.70 17.37 15.67
CA ARG A 60 -17.26 16.94 14.39
C ARG A 60 -16.94 15.46 14.19
N ASP A 61 -17.99 14.66 14.02
CA ASP A 61 -17.85 13.23 13.75
C ASP A 61 -17.20 12.98 12.38
N ASP A 62 -16.49 11.87 12.29
CA ASP A 62 -16.02 11.28 11.04
C ASP A 62 -17.22 10.76 10.22
N PRO A 63 -17.38 11.14 8.94
CA PRO A 63 -18.49 10.69 8.09
C PRO A 63 -18.33 9.23 7.63
N SER A 64 -18.35 8.31 8.59
CA SER A 64 -18.70 6.91 8.34
C SER A 64 -20.02 6.81 7.56
N GLU A 65 -20.05 5.99 6.51
CA GLU A 65 -21.20 5.81 5.62
C GLU A 65 -22.41 5.29 6.43
N ARG A 66 -23.34 6.17 6.82
CA ARG A 66 -24.54 5.79 7.59
C ARG A 66 -25.60 5.16 6.71
N GLU A 67 -25.74 3.85 6.89
CA GLU A 67 -26.82 2.97 6.44
C GLU A 67 -28.21 3.65 6.51
N PHE A 68 -28.79 3.99 5.34
CA PHE A 68 -30.09 4.66 5.25
C PHE A 68 -31.24 3.65 5.40
N THR A 69 -31.70 3.43 6.63
CA THR A 69 -32.91 2.63 6.91
C THR A 69 -34.18 3.42 6.58
N ASP A 70 -34.66 3.38 5.33
CA ASP A 70 -35.96 3.98 4.98
C ASP A 70 -37.15 3.08 5.34
N ARG A 71 -38.29 3.70 5.67
CA ARG A 71 -39.34 3.13 6.50
C ARG A 71 -40.63 2.92 5.70
N LYS A 72 -41.09 1.67 5.61
CA LYS A 72 -42.33 1.28 4.89
C LYS A 72 -43.53 2.15 5.30
N VAL A 73 -44.10 2.87 4.33
CA VAL A 73 -45.46 3.44 4.39
C VAL A 73 -46.26 2.93 3.18
N ARG A 74 -47.56 2.66 3.38
CA ARG A 74 -48.50 2.20 2.35
C ARG A 74 -49.51 3.30 2.02
N GLY A 75 -49.96 3.34 0.76
CA GLY A 75 -51.04 4.20 0.29
C GLY A 75 -50.54 5.49 -0.38
N SER A 76 -51.17 6.01 -1.43
CA SER A 76 -52.39 5.57 -2.12
C SER A 76 -52.37 5.93 -3.60
N ASN A 77 -53.07 5.15 -4.43
CA ASN A 77 -53.35 5.52 -5.82
C ASN A 77 -54.39 6.66 -5.87
N PRO A 78 -54.40 7.51 -6.91
CA PRO A 78 -55.54 7.38 -7.82
C PRO A 78 -55.22 7.52 -9.32
N THR A 79 -56.02 6.78 -10.08
CA THR A 79 -56.12 6.70 -11.54
C THR A 79 -56.36 8.04 -12.26
N SER A 80 -55.78 8.20 -13.45
CA SER A 80 -56.46 8.79 -14.62
C SER A 80 -55.87 8.25 -15.92
N ALA A 81 -56.67 8.03 -16.96
CA ALA A 81 -56.25 7.31 -18.16
C ALA A 81 -57.04 7.66 -19.44
N THR A 82 -56.29 7.97 -20.51
CA THR A 82 -56.76 8.08 -21.91
C THR A 82 -55.58 7.69 -22.82
N ARG A 83 -55.50 6.48 -23.39
CA ARG A 83 -56.30 5.84 -24.48
C ARG A 83 -55.74 6.09 -25.90
N LEU A 84 -55.06 5.05 -26.42
CA LEU A 84 -55.08 4.59 -27.84
C LEU A 84 -54.35 5.49 -28.88
N ARG A 85 -53.84 4.98 -30.02
CA ARG A 85 -53.90 3.64 -30.66
C ARG A 85 -52.66 3.34 -31.56
N LEU A 86 -52.50 2.09 -31.98
CA LEU A 86 -51.58 1.61 -33.05
C LEU A 86 -52.00 2.16 -34.44
N SER A 87 -51.21 2.15 -35.52
CA SER A 87 -50.55 1.00 -36.20
C SER A 87 -49.51 1.40 -37.27
N ARG A 88 -48.30 0.81 -37.29
CA ARG A 88 -47.76 -0.27 -38.18
C ARG A 88 -47.64 -0.02 -39.71
N LEU A 89 -46.40 -0.27 -40.19
CA LEU A 89 -45.96 -0.85 -41.48
C LEU A 89 -45.93 0.01 -42.76
N GLY A 90 -44.79 0.01 -43.47
CA GLY A 90 -44.60 0.59 -44.81
C GLY A 90 -43.14 0.68 -45.27
N GLN A 91 -42.80 -0.01 -46.38
CA GLN A 91 -41.52 -0.08 -47.15
C GLN A 91 -41.91 -0.63 -48.56
N PRO A 92 -41.14 -0.49 -49.65
CA PRO A 92 -39.80 0.12 -49.84
C PRO A 92 -39.69 1.06 -51.07
N ASP A 93 -38.48 1.19 -51.64
CA ASP A 93 -38.09 1.48 -53.04
C ASP A 93 -38.15 2.89 -53.66
N SER A 94 -36.98 3.33 -54.17
CA SER A 94 -36.79 3.88 -55.53
C SER A 94 -35.32 3.78 -55.98
N ILE A 95 -35.06 3.72 -57.30
CA ILE A 95 -33.75 3.44 -57.91
C ILE A 95 -33.52 4.34 -59.15
N LEU A 96 -32.29 4.84 -59.35
CA LEU A 96 -31.58 5.20 -60.61
C LEU A 96 -30.11 5.50 -60.19
N ALA A 97 -29.00 4.92 -60.70
CA ALA A 97 -28.53 4.63 -62.07
C ALA A 97 -28.24 5.91 -62.89
N LEU A 98 -27.11 6.07 -63.62
CA LEU A 98 -26.02 5.15 -64.01
C LEU A 98 -24.75 5.96 -64.46
N VAL A 99 -23.78 5.30 -65.11
CA VAL A 99 -22.67 5.83 -65.96
C VAL A 99 -21.25 6.00 -65.34
N LEU A 100 -20.33 5.18 -65.88
CA LEU A 100 -18.85 5.28 -65.98
C LEU A 100 -18.51 5.32 -67.52
N PRO A 101 -17.27 5.24 -68.07
CA PRO A 101 -15.93 5.10 -67.47
C PRO A 101 -14.77 5.93 -68.12
N SER A 102 -13.57 5.83 -67.54
CA SER A 102 -12.23 5.77 -68.20
C SER A 102 -11.20 5.43 -67.10
N GLY A 103 -10.13 4.63 -67.22
CA GLY A 103 -9.44 3.96 -68.34
C GLY A 103 -7.92 4.15 -68.15
N GLY A 104 -7.01 3.18 -68.29
CA GLY A 104 -7.11 1.73 -68.47
C GLY A 104 -5.70 1.08 -68.61
N MET A 105 -5.60 -0.25 -68.40
CA MET A 105 -4.40 -1.13 -68.55
C MET A 105 -3.18 -0.85 -67.62
N ALA A 106 -2.50 -1.77 -66.94
CA ALA A 106 -2.31 -3.23 -66.94
C ALA A 106 -1.06 -3.77 -67.68
N ALA A 107 -0.14 -4.38 -66.92
CA ALA A 107 0.85 -5.38 -67.38
C ALA A 107 1.34 -6.26 -66.20
N ARG A 108 1.75 -7.50 -66.49
CA ARG A 108 2.39 -8.45 -65.55
C ARG A 108 3.77 -8.83 -66.10
N HIS A 109 4.76 -9.16 -65.26
CA HIS A 109 5.47 -10.45 -65.38
C HIS A 109 6.24 -10.90 -64.12
N ARG A 110 7.01 -12.01 -64.23
CA ARG A 110 7.32 -12.94 -63.13
C ARG A 110 8.67 -13.67 -63.34
N LYS A 111 9.33 -14.05 -62.22
CA LYS A 111 10.48 -14.99 -62.06
C LYS A 111 11.88 -14.53 -62.52
N GLY A 112 12.89 -14.93 -61.74
CA GLY A 112 14.32 -14.96 -62.07
C GLY A 112 15.18 -15.15 -60.80
N ALA A 113 16.26 -15.93 -60.86
CA ALA A 113 17.19 -16.16 -59.73
C ALA A 113 18.62 -16.36 -60.25
N THR A 114 19.65 -16.20 -59.41
CA THR A 114 20.94 -16.94 -59.37
C THR A 114 21.76 -16.45 -58.16
N VAL A 115 22.72 -17.26 -57.70
CA VAL A 115 23.60 -17.08 -56.52
C VAL A 115 25.05 -16.87 -56.97
N GLU A 116 25.83 -16.00 -56.30
CA GLU A 116 27.28 -16.23 -56.05
C GLU A 116 27.92 -15.17 -55.11
N ARG A 117 29.08 -15.52 -54.51
CA ARG A 117 30.03 -14.67 -53.70
C ARG A 117 29.42 -14.06 -52.42
N PHE A 118 29.74 -14.50 -51.19
CA PHE A 118 30.89 -15.24 -50.64
C PHE A 118 32.23 -14.48 -50.61
N LEU A 119 32.93 -14.60 -49.47
CA LEU A 119 34.21 -13.97 -49.07
C LEU A 119 34.20 -12.45 -48.78
N PHE A 120 33.96 -12.07 -47.52
CA PHE A 120 34.96 -11.40 -46.66
C PHE A 120 34.50 -11.38 -45.18
N PHE A 121 35.46 -11.34 -44.25
CA PHE A 121 35.28 -11.16 -42.78
C PHE A 121 34.42 -12.18 -42.01
N GLN A 122 35.01 -13.34 -41.74
CA GLN A 122 34.98 -13.89 -40.37
C GLN A 122 36.42 -13.92 -39.82
N LEU A 123 36.55 -14.06 -38.50
CA LEU A 123 37.81 -14.08 -37.73
C LEU A 123 38.57 -12.75 -37.63
N CYS A 124 38.19 -11.92 -36.65
CA CYS A 124 39.10 -11.51 -35.56
C CYS A 124 38.30 -11.28 -34.27
N ASP A 125 39.00 -11.49 -33.14
CA ASP A 125 38.79 -10.94 -31.81
C ASP A 125 37.42 -11.11 -31.11
N MET A 126 37.29 -12.27 -30.46
CA MET A 126 36.63 -12.37 -29.17
C MET A 126 37.38 -11.53 -28.12
N HIS A 127 36.88 -10.37 -27.72
CA HIS A 127 37.15 -9.82 -26.37
C HIS A 127 36.09 -8.80 -25.93
N GLU A 128 35.89 -8.71 -24.61
CA GLU A 128 35.10 -7.70 -23.86
C GLU A 128 33.72 -7.31 -24.41
N ALA A 129 32.69 -8.04 -23.93
CA ALA A 129 31.34 -7.52 -23.90
C ALA A 129 31.28 -6.28 -22.98
N ARG A 130 31.17 -5.09 -23.57
CA ARG A 130 30.78 -3.89 -22.82
C ARG A 130 29.36 -4.08 -22.30
N GLU A 131 29.19 -3.98 -20.99
CA GLU A 131 27.86 -3.88 -20.38
C GLU A 131 27.11 -2.67 -20.97
N PRO A 132 25.79 -2.77 -21.20
CA PRO A 132 24.99 -1.59 -21.51
C PRO A 132 25.09 -0.64 -20.32
N SER A 133 25.60 0.57 -20.56
CA SER A 133 25.82 1.56 -19.50
C SER A 133 24.49 1.94 -18.86
N VAL A 134 24.20 1.35 -17.69
CA VAL A 134 23.08 1.75 -16.84
C VAL A 134 23.30 3.21 -16.47
N VAL A 135 22.52 4.09 -17.10
CA VAL A 135 22.39 5.47 -16.66
C VAL A 135 21.70 5.41 -15.30
N LYS A 136 22.52 5.35 -14.25
CA LYS A 136 22.06 5.64 -12.90
C LYS A 136 21.56 7.08 -12.94
N HIS A 137 20.25 7.25 -13.01
CA HIS A 137 19.63 8.47 -12.53
C HIS A 137 19.96 8.55 -11.03
N GLU A 138 20.99 9.31 -10.70
CA GLU A 138 21.24 9.73 -9.34
C GLU A 138 19.99 10.51 -8.90
N LEU A 139 19.17 9.87 -8.06
CA LEU A 139 17.99 10.48 -7.48
C LEU A 139 18.47 11.75 -6.77
N PRO A 140 17.95 12.95 -7.13
CA PRO A 140 18.48 14.20 -6.61
C PRO A 140 18.38 14.20 -5.08
N ASP A 141 19.50 14.49 -4.41
CA ASP A 141 19.77 14.20 -2.99
C ASP A 141 18.81 14.91 -2.02
N ARG A 142 17.61 14.35 -1.93
CA ARG A 142 16.55 14.67 -0.97
C ARG A 142 16.35 13.44 -0.10
N LYS A 143 16.90 13.52 1.11
CA LYS A 143 16.80 12.48 2.14
C LYS A 143 15.35 12.01 2.30
N LEU A 144 15.19 10.69 2.45
CA LEU A 144 13.93 10.08 2.85
C LEU A 144 13.43 10.71 4.17
N HIS A 145 12.12 10.67 4.40
CA HIS A 145 11.59 11.02 5.70
C HIS A 145 12.03 9.94 6.69
N CYS A 146 12.89 10.30 7.65
CA CYS A 146 13.45 9.33 8.58
C CYS A 146 12.35 8.83 9.53
N SER A 147 11.95 7.57 9.33
CA SER A 147 10.85 6.90 10.03
C SER A 147 11.14 6.72 11.53
N SER A 148 10.92 7.78 12.31
CA SER A 148 11.00 7.69 13.77
C SER A 148 9.74 7.00 14.34
N LEU A 149 9.95 5.98 15.19
CA LEU A 149 8.88 5.31 15.92
C LEU A 149 8.09 6.35 16.72
N THR A 150 6.85 6.62 16.32
CA THR A 150 6.02 7.59 17.03
C THR A 150 5.21 6.92 18.13
N SER A 151 4.65 5.74 17.85
CA SER A 151 3.98 4.91 18.85
C SER A 151 3.86 3.44 18.40
N ALA A 152 3.69 2.57 19.38
CA ALA A 152 3.29 1.18 19.16
C ALA A 152 2.27 0.76 20.22
N SER A 153 1.34 -0.13 19.86
CA SER A 153 0.38 -0.73 20.78
C SER A 153 0.20 -2.22 20.49
N ASP A 154 0.02 -3.02 21.52
CA ASP A 154 -0.24 -4.45 21.35
C ASP A 154 -1.71 -4.67 20.92
N CYS A 155 -1.91 -5.51 19.92
CA CYS A 155 -3.25 -5.94 19.49
C CYS A 155 -3.75 -7.12 20.35
N SER A 156 -5.06 -7.35 20.36
CA SER A 156 -5.68 -8.48 21.07
C SER A 156 -5.96 -9.65 20.13
N CYS A 157 -5.67 -10.89 20.53
CA CYS A 157 -5.89 -12.08 19.70
C CYS A 157 -7.32 -12.63 19.88
N PRO A 158 -8.19 -12.61 18.84
CA PRO A 158 -9.59 -13.00 18.94
C PRO A 158 -9.82 -14.52 18.79
N GLY A 159 -10.90 -15.02 19.40
CA GLY A 159 -11.49 -16.32 19.07
C GLY A 159 -12.48 -16.22 17.90
N LEU A 160 -12.47 -17.23 17.00
CA LEU A 160 -13.17 -17.19 15.71
C LEU A 160 -14.67 -16.82 15.74
N GLY A 161 -15.41 -17.24 16.77
CA GLY A 161 -16.88 -17.32 16.73
C GLY A 161 -17.63 -16.03 16.39
N ASN A 162 -17.01 -14.85 16.53
CA ASN A 162 -17.64 -13.60 16.10
C ASN A 162 -17.66 -13.43 14.58
N LEU A 163 -16.57 -13.80 13.90
CA LEU A 163 -16.40 -13.59 12.47
C LEU A 163 -17.38 -14.45 11.69
N THR A 164 -17.55 -15.72 12.07
CA THR A 164 -18.57 -16.61 11.50
C THR A 164 -19.98 -16.07 11.69
N GLY A 165 -20.30 -15.59 12.90
CA GLY A 165 -21.63 -15.08 13.25
C GLY A 165 -22.01 -13.83 12.46
N PHE A 166 -21.13 -12.83 12.41
CA PHE A 166 -21.36 -11.58 11.68
C PHE A 166 -21.43 -11.81 10.17
N MET A 167 -20.47 -12.56 9.60
CA MET A 167 -20.44 -12.80 8.15
C MET A 167 -21.64 -13.64 7.68
N SER A 168 -22.20 -14.52 8.52
CA SER A 168 -23.44 -15.25 8.21
C SER A 168 -24.69 -14.36 8.13
N GLY A 169 -24.64 -13.14 8.66
CA GLY A 169 -25.67 -12.12 8.42
C GLY A 169 -25.48 -11.37 7.08
N CYS A 170 -24.31 -11.50 6.46
CA CYS A 170 -23.89 -10.72 5.30
C CYS A 170 -23.73 -11.54 4.01
N PHE A 171 -23.58 -12.87 4.10
CA PHE A 171 -23.38 -13.79 2.98
C PHE A 171 -24.21 -15.08 3.16
N SER A 172 -24.77 -15.58 2.06
CA SER A 172 -25.62 -16.78 2.03
C SER A 172 -24.89 -18.09 2.34
N LYS A 173 -23.56 -18.13 2.18
CA LYS A 173 -22.70 -19.24 2.60
C LYS A 173 -21.44 -18.68 3.26
N VAL A 174 -21.08 -19.25 4.40
CA VAL A 174 -19.92 -18.85 5.21
C VAL A 174 -19.28 -20.09 5.82
N ALA A 175 -17.96 -20.19 5.70
CA ALA A 175 -17.13 -21.09 6.48
C ALA A 175 -15.96 -20.29 7.07
N CYS A 176 -15.67 -20.47 8.36
CA CYS A 176 -14.54 -19.81 9.01
C CYS A 176 -13.88 -20.78 9.99
N GLN A 177 -12.58 -21.01 9.80
CA GLN A 177 -11.84 -22.09 10.46
C GLN A 177 -10.36 -21.75 10.63
N VAL A 178 -9.70 -22.37 11.61
CA VAL A 178 -8.23 -22.29 11.75
C VAL A 178 -7.60 -23.42 10.96
N VAL A 179 -6.78 -23.08 9.97
CA VAL A 179 -6.07 -24.03 9.09
C VAL A 179 -4.57 -23.79 9.13
N ASP A 180 -3.78 -24.71 8.61
CA ASP A 180 -2.39 -24.41 8.24
C ASP A 180 -2.38 -23.44 7.05
N CYS A 181 -1.47 -22.47 7.07
CA CYS A 181 -1.30 -21.53 5.97
C CYS A 181 -0.99 -22.29 4.66
N PRO A 182 -1.71 -22.06 3.56
CA PRO A 182 -1.26 -22.52 2.25
C PRO A 182 0.06 -21.82 1.88
N ASN A 183 0.84 -22.42 0.98
CA ASN A 183 2.07 -21.81 0.50
C ASN A 183 1.75 -20.55 -0.33
N LEU A 184 1.94 -19.37 0.23
CA LEU A 184 1.59 -18.12 -0.46
C LEU A 184 2.53 -17.76 -1.63
N LYS A 185 3.57 -18.57 -1.89
CA LYS A 185 4.33 -18.54 -3.15
C LYS A 185 3.62 -19.24 -4.32
N ASP A 186 2.57 -20.01 -4.06
CA ASP A 186 1.83 -20.72 -5.10
C ASP A 186 1.19 -19.72 -6.11
N PRO A 187 1.04 -20.08 -7.40
CA PRO A 187 0.53 -19.17 -8.44
C PRO A 187 -0.90 -18.62 -8.24
N ALA A 188 -1.64 -19.13 -7.24
CA ALA A 188 -2.93 -18.59 -6.84
C ALA A 188 -2.82 -17.31 -5.98
N TYR A 189 -1.68 -17.09 -5.33
CA TYR A 189 -1.42 -15.94 -4.45
C TYR A 189 -0.22 -15.10 -4.93
N ALA A 190 0.80 -15.74 -5.49
CA ALA A 190 1.99 -15.12 -6.09
C ALA A 190 2.76 -14.14 -5.18
N LEU A 191 2.78 -14.40 -3.86
CA LEU A 191 3.48 -13.59 -2.86
C LEU A 191 4.92 -14.09 -2.62
N ASN A 192 5.77 -13.21 -2.09
CA ASN A 192 7.19 -13.53 -1.83
C ASN A 192 7.45 -14.31 -0.52
N SER A 193 6.38 -14.69 0.20
CA SER A 193 6.41 -15.50 1.43
C SER A 193 5.70 -16.84 1.25
N ALA A 194 6.12 -17.85 2.01
CA ALA A 194 5.43 -19.14 2.10
C ALA A 194 4.31 -19.15 3.17
N GLY A 195 4.32 -18.21 4.11
CA GLY A 195 3.30 -18.11 5.16
C GLY A 195 3.14 -16.72 5.75
N LEU A 196 2.30 -16.60 6.78
CA LEU A 196 1.92 -15.32 7.41
C LEU A 196 2.31 -15.21 8.90
N CYS A 197 2.98 -16.23 9.47
CA CYS A 197 3.19 -16.32 10.92
C CYS A 197 4.56 -15.79 11.36
N GLY A 198 4.65 -15.43 12.64
CA GLY A 198 5.83 -14.87 13.29
C GLY A 198 5.87 -13.34 13.26
N SER A 199 6.13 -12.71 14.40
CA SER A 199 6.22 -11.25 14.63
C SER A 199 5.17 -10.38 13.89
N GLU A 200 3.93 -10.87 13.87
CA GLU A 200 2.79 -10.36 13.12
C GLU A 200 2.45 -8.92 13.53
N THR A 201 2.81 -7.96 12.68
CA THR A 201 2.76 -6.52 12.97
C THR A 201 1.97 -5.80 11.88
N LEU A 202 0.95 -5.05 12.30
CA LEU A 202 0.20 -4.13 11.46
C LEU A 202 0.97 -2.80 11.45
N CYS A 203 1.32 -2.29 10.27
CA CYS A 203 2.13 -1.09 10.11
C CYS A 203 1.29 0.01 9.46
N ASP A 204 1.17 1.16 10.11
CA ASP A 204 0.46 2.35 9.64
C ASP A 204 1.44 3.53 9.57
N ILE A 205 1.91 3.81 8.35
CA ILE A 205 3.03 4.72 8.07
C ILE A 205 2.51 5.91 7.26
N GLY A 206 2.73 7.13 7.76
CA GLY A 206 2.23 8.34 7.13
C GLY A 206 0.73 8.55 7.33
N SER A 207 0.03 9.15 6.37
CA SER A 207 -1.42 9.41 6.49
C SER A 207 -2.10 9.79 5.17
N PHE A 208 -3.41 9.57 5.07
CA PHE A 208 -4.23 10.17 4.02
C PHE A 208 -4.24 11.70 4.07
N ASP A 209 -4.03 12.32 5.25
CA ASP A 209 -3.76 13.76 5.42
C ASP A 209 -2.51 14.25 4.66
N TYR A 210 -1.66 13.34 4.16
CA TYR A 210 -0.48 13.67 3.36
C TYR A 210 -0.72 13.47 1.85
N LEU A 211 -1.86 12.91 1.45
CA LEU A 211 -2.34 12.81 0.07
C LEU A 211 -3.43 13.85 -0.22
N LEU A 212 -4.31 14.09 0.76
CA LEU A 212 -5.53 14.90 0.65
C LEU A 212 -5.60 15.98 1.75
N PRO A 213 -6.22 17.14 1.49
CA PRO A 213 -6.76 17.57 0.20
C PRO A 213 -5.68 18.05 -0.77
N VAL A 214 -4.45 18.28 -0.31
CA VAL A 214 -3.30 18.71 -1.12
C VAL A 214 -2.10 17.79 -0.81
N PRO A 215 -1.44 17.18 -1.82
CA PRO A 215 -0.45 16.13 -1.60
C PRO A 215 0.92 16.66 -1.14
N ASN A 216 1.44 16.10 -0.04
CA ASN A 216 2.75 16.42 0.52
C ASN A 216 3.85 15.52 -0.08
N LYS A 217 4.41 15.94 -1.21
CA LYS A 217 5.38 15.20 -2.03
C LYS A 217 6.77 15.00 -1.38
N GLU A 218 7.00 15.55 -0.18
CA GLU A 218 8.21 15.30 0.62
C GLU A 218 8.01 14.16 1.64
N LYS A 219 6.80 13.62 1.80
CA LYS A 219 6.53 12.42 2.62
C LYS A 219 6.88 11.16 1.84
N ARG A 220 8.09 10.65 2.08
CA ARG A 220 8.74 9.54 1.35
C ARG A 220 9.35 8.56 2.36
N TYR A 221 9.07 7.28 2.24
CA TYR A 221 9.46 6.25 3.21
C TYR A 221 10.01 5.00 2.52
N ASP A 222 10.63 4.10 3.29
CA ASP A 222 11.10 2.79 2.84
C ASP A 222 10.33 1.66 3.53
N LEU A 223 9.91 0.63 2.80
CA LEU A 223 9.38 -0.62 3.36
C LEU A 223 10.39 -1.28 4.34
N LEU A 224 11.69 -1.06 4.16
CA LEU A 224 12.76 -1.59 5.02
C LEU A 224 12.74 -0.99 6.43
N ASP A 225 12.27 0.25 6.61
CA ASP A 225 12.13 0.87 7.95
C ASP A 225 11.16 0.06 8.82
N ALA A 226 10.07 -0.45 8.24
CA ALA A 226 9.08 -1.25 8.96
C ALA A 226 9.69 -2.51 9.61
N PHE A 227 10.67 -3.15 8.95
CA PHE A 227 11.40 -4.30 9.50
C PHE A 227 12.25 -3.90 10.71
N SER A 228 12.99 -2.79 10.59
CA SER A 228 13.84 -2.25 11.65
C SER A 228 13.03 -1.88 12.90
N LEU A 229 11.94 -1.11 12.70
CA LEU A 229 11.03 -0.64 13.75
C LEU A 229 10.20 -1.78 14.38
N SER A 230 9.91 -2.84 13.61
CA SER A 230 9.27 -4.05 14.13
C SER A 230 10.25 -5.01 14.82
N HIS A 231 11.56 -4.80 14.67
CA HIS A 231 12.63 -5.70 15.11
C HIS A 231 12.57 -7.10 14.43
N VAL A 232 12.20 -7.13 13.15
CA VAL A 232 12.13 -8.35 12.35
C VAL A 232 13.32 -8.39 11.40
N GLY A 233 14.37 -9.10 11.79
CA GLY A 233 15.62 -9.19 11.02
C GLY A 233 15.47 -9.89 9.67
N SER A 234 14.54 -10.84 9.54
CA SER A 234 14.21 -11.50 8.27
C SER A 234 12.71 -11.80 8.19
N GLY A 235 12.10 -11.55 7.04
CA GLY A 235 10.66 -11.74 6.89
C GLY A 235 10.07 -11.18 5.59
N PHE A 236 8.80 -10.79 5.69
CA PHE A 236 7.94 -10.39 4.59
C PHE A 236 7.01 -9.24 4.99
N ILE A 237 6.76 -8.31 4.05
CA ILE A 237 5.78 -7.24 4.17
C ILE A 237 4.87 -7.20 2.93
N MET A 238 3.57 -7.02 3.16
CA MET A 238 2.58 -6.84 2.09
C MET A 238 1.50 -5.83 2.49
N GLY A 239 0.75 -5.31 1.51
CA GLY A 239 -0.37 -4.42 1.77
C GLY A 239 -0.51 -3.30 0.73
N ALA A 240 -0.98 -2.15 1.19
CA ALA A 240 -1.45 -1.05 0.36
C ALA A 240 -0.70 0.25 0.69
N ALA A 241 -0.18 0.94 -0.32
CA ALA A 241 0.48 2.25 -0.16
C ALA A 241 0.35 3.11 -1.42
N ALA A 242 0.51 4.42 -1.31
CA ALA A 242 0.71 5.27 -2.48
C ALA A 242 2.15 5.12 -2.99
N GLY A 243 2.30 4.94 -4.31
CA GLY A 243 3.57 4.59 -4.94
C GLY A 243 4.63 5.71 -4.94
N PRO A 244 5.90 5.34 -5.18
CA PRO A 244 7.03 6.26 -5.19
C PRO A 244 7.04 7.12 -6.47
N HIS A 245 6.13 8.08 -6.57
CA HIS A 245 6.03 9.03 -7.69
C HIS A 245 7.34 9.79 -7.96
N PHE A 246 8.17 9.99 -6.93
CA PHE A 246 9.49 10.60 -6.99
C PHE A 246 10.60 9.69 -7.55
N VAL A 247 10.29 8.41 -7.82
CA VAL A 247 11.14 7.45 -8.55
C VAL A 247 10.54 7.16 -9.93
N ALA A 248 9.24 6.85 -9.99
CA ALA A 248 8.56 6.45 -11.22
C ALA A 248 8.18 7.62 -12.15
N GLY A 249 8.23 8.87 -11.67
CA GLY A 249 7.78 10.06 -12.39
C GLY A 249 6.25 10.21 -12.51
N ILE A 250 5.49 9.15 -12.23
CA ILE A 250 4.04 9.08 -12.31
C ILE A 250 3.43 8.62 -10.99
N ASN A 251 2.15 8.93 -10.77
CA ASN A 251 1.40 8.41 -9.64
C ASN A 251 1.02 6.94 -9.87
N SER A 252 1.00 6.18 -8.78
CA SER A 252 0.57 4.78 -8.77
C SER A 252 0.09 4.34 -7.39
N GLU A 253 -0.64 3.23 -7.37
CA GLU A 253 -0.99 2.45 -6.20
C GLU A 253 0.05 1.34 -6.03
N LEU A 254 0.80 1.34 -4.93
CA LEU A 254 1.74 0.27 -4.61
C LEU A 254 1.00 -0.88 -3.93
N VAL A 255 0.94 -2.03 -4.60
CA VAL A 255 0.62 -3.32 -3.99
C VAL A 255 1.92 -3.87 -3.41
N ALA A 256 2.15 -3.71 -2.11
CA ALA A 256 3.38 -4.16 -1.46
C ALA A 256 3.43 -5.70 -1.39
N ASN A 257 4.55 -6.28 -1.77
CA ASN A 257 4.85 -7.72 -1.77
C ASN A 257 6.37 -7.91 -1.76
N LEU A 258 7.01 -7.72 -0.61
CA LEU A 258 8.46 -7.62 -0.48
C LEU A 258 8.98 -8.49 0.67
N SER A 259 10.01 -9.30 0.41
CA SER A 259 10.76 -10.02 1.44
C SER A 259 12.14 -9.38 1.65
N ALA A 260 12.61 -9.39 2.89
CA ALA A 260 13.84 -8.73 3.31
C ALA A 260 14.58 -9.53 4.40
N THR A 261 15.91 -9.35 4.44
CA THR A 261 16.81 -9.91 5.45
C THR A 261 17.91 -8.90 5.76
N ASP A 262 18.19 -8.69 7.04
CA ASP A 262 19.24 -7.81 7.59
C ASP A 262 19.29 -6.41 6.93
N GLY A 263 18.10 -5.79 6.82
CA GLY A 263 17.94 -4.45 6.25
C GLY A 263 18.10 -4.38 4.72
N LYS A 264 18.04 -5.51 4.00
CA LYS A 264 18.19 -5.59 2.55
C LYS A 264 17.02 -6.33 1.91
N VAL A 265 16.58 -5.85 0.75
CA VAL A 265 15.57 -6.54 -0.07
C VAL A 265 16.13 -7.88 -0.55
N LEU A 266 15.38 -8.96 -0.33
CA LEU A 266 15.68 -10.30 -0.82
C LEU A 266 14.92 -10.60 -2.12
N GLN A 267 13.60 -10.30 -2.16
CA GLN A 267 12.78 -10.34 -3.37
C GLN A 267 11.74 -9.22 -3.32
N ASN A 268 11.66 -8.41 -4.38
CA ASN A 268 10.57 -7.47 -4.59
C ASN A 268 9.63 -8.01 -5.67
N GLY A 269 8.38 -8.27 -5.29
CA GLY A 269 7.29 -8.69 -6.18
C GLY A 269 6.12 -7.72 -6.11
N SER A 270 6.37 -6.50 -5.63
CA SER A 270 5.37 -5.43 -5.47
C SER A 270 4.99 -4.86 -6.84
N TYR A 271 3.72 -4.48 -7.00
CA TYR A 271 3.22 -3.89 -8.25
C TYR A 271 2.86 -2.41 -8.06
N CYS A 272 3.09 -1.60 -9.08
CA CYS A 272 2.62 -0.22 -9.19
C CYS A 272 1.47 -0.17 -10.19
N GLY A 273 0.24 0.02 -9.69
CA GLY A 273 -0.95 0.26 -10.51
C GLY A 273 -1.07 1.73 -10.86
N SER A 274 -0.81 2.10 -12.12
CA SER A 274 -0.83 3.49 -12.62
C SER A 274 -1.90 3.71 -13.69
N TYR A 275 -2.16 4.97 -14.02
CA TYR A 275 -3.12 5.38 -15.04
C TYR A 275 -2.42 5.80 -16.33
N ASP A 276 -2.63 5.05 -17.41
CA ASP A 276 -2.27 5.47 -18.78
C ASP A 276 -3.34 6.46 -19.29
N ALA A 277 -3.05 7.75 -19.14
CA ALA A 277 -3.92 8.83 -19.60
C ALA A 277 -4.05 8.93 -21.13
N LYS A 278 -3.14 8.34 -21.91
CA LYS A 278 -3.18 8.36 -23.38
C LYS A 278 -4.16 7.33 -23.92
N ASN A 279 -4.21 6.14 -23.31
CA ASN A 279 -5.12 5.06 -23.71
C ASN A 279 -6.36 4.94 -22.82
N ASN A 280 -6.44 5.70 -21.72
CA ASN A 280 -7.48 5.62 -20.68
C ASN A 280 -7.59 4.20 -20.07
N LEU A 281 -6.45 3.66 -19.63
CA LEU A 281 -6.33 2.29 -19.11
C LEU A 281 -5.54 2.23 -17.79
N PRO A 282 -5.82 1.25 -16.91
CA PRO A 282 -4.94 0.92 -15.80
C PRO A 282 -3.76 0.09 -16.31
N VAL A 283 -2.55 0.39 -15.84
CA VAL A 283 -1.33 -0.34 -16.18
C VAL A 283 -0.65 -0.78 -14.89
N SER A 284 -0.26 -2.05 -14.82
CA SER A 284 0.48 -2.63 -13.69
C SER A 284 1.93 -2.86 -14.08
N THR A 285 2.87 -2.27 -13.35
CA THR A 285 4.31 -2.50 -13.49
C THR A 285 4.89 -3.13 -12.22
N LEU A 286 6.06 -3.78 -12.30
CA LEU A 286 6.80 -4.20 -11.11
C LEU A 286 7.50 -2.98 -10.48
N SER A 287 7.55 -2.91 -9.14
CA SER A 287 8.35 -1.90 -8.46
C SER A 287 9.82 -2.31 -8.43
N GLU A 288 10.69 -1.44 -8.94
CA GLU A 288 12.15 -1.59 -8.86
C GLU A 288 12.72 -1.20 -7.48
N THR A 289 11.87 -0.71 -6.57
CA THR A 289 12.28 -0.12 -5.28
C THR A 289 11.40 -0.55 -4.10
N SER A 290 11.97 -0.49 -2.89
CA SER A 290 11.28 -0.64 -1.62
C SER A 290 10.61 0.66 -1.13
N LEU A 291 10.79 1.77 -1.85
CA LEU A 291 10.28 3.09 -1.46
C LEU A 291 8.80 3.29 -1.77
N PHE A 292 8.12 4.10 -0.96
CA PHE A 292 6.73 4.53 -1.15
C PHE A 292 6.50 5.98 -0.67
N ALA A 293 5.30 6.52 -0.89
CA ALA A 293 4.98 7.92 -0.62
C ALA A 293 3.72 8.07 0.26
N MET A 294 3.65 9.18 1.00
CA MET A 294 2.47 9.74 1.70
C MET A 294 1.78 8.84 2.75
N VAL A 295 1.26 7.68 2.36
CA VAL A 295 0.55 6.71 3.22
C VAL A 295 0.89 5.26 2.83
N GLY A 296 1.04 4.40 3.83
CA GLY A 296 1.22 2.96 3.67
C GLY A 296 0.64 2.18 4.84
N GLN A 297 -0.15 1.16 4.53
CA GLN A 297 -0.86 0.31 5.49
C GLN A 297 -0.63 -1.17 5.15
N MET A 298 0.10 -1.86 6.03
CA MET A 298 0.79 -3.09 5.69
C MET A 298 0.69 -4.13 6.81
N PHE A 299 0.80 -5.40 6.43
CA PHE A 299 1.06 -6.51 7.33
C PHE A 299 2.50 -6.98 7.15
N LEU A 300 3.26 -6.99 8.24
CA LEU A 300 4.63 -7.48 8.32
C LEU A 300 4.69 -8.72 9.21
N CYS A 301 5.46 -9.72 8.79
CA CYS A 301 5.69 -10.96 9.56
C CYS A 301 7.06 -11.59 9.22
N GLU A 302 7.44 -12.63 9.96
CA GLU A 302 8.63 -13.45 9.64
C GLU A 302 8.41 -14.41 8.45
N GLY A 303 7.20 -14.44 7.87
CA GLY A 303 6.85 -15.26 6.71
C GLY A 303 6.77 -16.77 6.98
N LYS A 304 6.72 -17.18 8.25
CA LYS A 304 6.78 -18.60 8.63
C LYS A 304 5.47 -19.33 8.34
N PRO A 305 5.52 -20.65 8.04
CA PRO A 305 4.34 -21.52 8.11
C PRO A 305 3.74 -21.53 9.52
N GLY A 306 2.44 -21.78 9.62
CA GLY A 306 1.73 -21.83 10.89
C GLY A 306 0.22 -21.78 10.70
N LYS A 307 -0.52 -21.59 11.80
CA LYS A 307 -1.98 -21.53 11.78
C LYS A 307 -2.50 -20.14 11.41
N VAL A 308 -3.48 -20.09 10.51
CA VAL A 308 -4.15 -18.87 10.02
C VAL A 308 -5.66 -19.02 10.07
N ILE A 309 -6.39 -17.91 10.06
CA ILE A 309 -7.84 -17.88 9.91
C ILE A 309 -8.15 -17.97 8.41
N GLN A 310 -8.75 -19.08 7.98
CA GLN A 310 -9.39 -19.14 6.66
C GLN A 310 -10.85 -18.71 6.81
N LEU A 311 -11.27 -17.76 6.00
CA LEU A 311 -12.64 -17.29 5.87
C LEU A 311 -13.06 -17.43 4.41
N THR A 312 -14.02 -18.32 4.14
CA THR A 312 -14.60 -18.51 2.80
C THR A 312 -16.06 -18.06 2.83
N VAL A 313 -16.44 -17.13 1.96
CA VAL A 313 -17.81 -16.59 1.87
C VAL A 313 -18.28 -16.46 0.42
N SER A 314 -19.57 -16.59 0.15
CA SER A 314 -20.12 -16.45 -1.21
C SER A 314 -21.58 -16.00 -1.22
N GLY A 315 -21.96 -15.27 -2.28
CA GLY A 315 -23.32 -14.77 -2.49
C GLY A 315 -23.70 -13.78 -1.40
N ARG A 316 -23.23 -12.54 -1.53
CA ARG A 316 -23.46 -11.45 -0.57
C ARG A 316 -24.94 -11.09 -0.51
N THR A 317 -25.48 -10.98 0.71
CA THR A 317 -26.90 -10.70 1.00
C THR A 317 -27.14 -9.36 1.69
N ARG A 318 -26.11 -8.74 2.28
CA ARG A 318 -26.14 -7.36 2.81
C ARG A 318 -25.35 -6.43 1.90
N GLU A 319 -25.76 -5.18 1.79
CA GLU A 319 -24.99 -4.13 1.10
C GLU A 319 -23.65 -3.87 1.84
N GLY A 320 -22.66 -3.34 1.13
CA GLY A 320 -21.32 -3.08 1.67
C GLY A 320 -20.22 -3.95 1.04
N LYS A 321 -18.99 -3.42 1.02
CA LYS A 321 -17.79 -4.05 0.44
C LYS A 321 -17.24 -5.15 1.35
N PHE A 322 -16.46 -6.09 0.82
CA PHE A 322 -15.94 -7.22 1.62
C PHE A 322 -15.06 -6.75 2.80
N ASP A 323 -14.19 -5.76 2.58
CA ASP A 323 -13.35 -5.14 3.61
C ASP A 323 -14.17 -4.38 4.66
N ALA A 324 -15.14 -3.58 4.23
CA ALA A 324 -16.08 -2.90 5.12
C ALA A 324 -16.82 -3.87 6.06
N LEU A 325 -17.34 -4.97 5.50
CA LEU A 325 -18.01 -6.02 6.26
C LEU A 325 -17.05 -6.78 7.18
N LEU A 326 -15.79 -6.99 6.77
CA LEU A 326 -14.75 -7.58 7.61
C LEU A 326 -14.38 -6.65 8.79
N ARG A 327 -14.24 -5.34 8.57
CA ARG A 327 -14.02 -4.36 9.64
C ARG A 327 -15.20 -4.32 10.59
N GLU A 328 -16.43 -4.29 10.11
CA GLU A 328 -17.62 -4.32 10.97
C GLU A 328 -17.71 -5.62 11.79
N ALA A 329 -17.29 -6.76 11.23
CA ALA A 329 -17.16 -8.02 11.98
C ALA A 329 -16.12 -7.96 13.11
N LEU A 330 -15.11 -7.07 13.02
CA LEU A 330 -14.17 -6.79 14.10
C LEU A 330 -14.74 -5.74 15.07
N ALA A 331 -15.26 -4.63 14.55
CA ALA A 331 -15.78 -3.50 15.33
C ALA A 331 -16.99 -3.89 16.20
N SER A 332 -17.88 -4.74 15.71
CA SER A 332 -19.08 -5.23 16.42
C SER A 332 -18.81 -5.90 17.77
N LYS A 333 -17.57 -6.37 18.01
CA LYS A 333 -17.15 -7.00 19.28
C LYS A 333 -15.94 -6.35 19.93
N TYR A 334 -15.04 -5.77 19.14
CA TYR A 334 -13.77 -5.21 19.62
C TYR A 334 -13.70 -3.69 19.50
N GLY A 335 -14.71 -3.03 18.93
CA GLY A 335 -14.79 -1.58 18.76
C GLY A 335 -14.87 -0.80 20.08
N ALA A 336 -15.29 -1.44 21.18
CA ALA A 336 -15.42 -0.84 22.52
C ALA A 336 -14.35 -1.30 23.53
N LEU A 337 -13.22 -1.83 23.05
CA LEU A 337 -12.06 -2.19 23.90
C LEU A 337 -10.98 -1.11 23.82
N ASP A 338 -10.15 -0.98 24.87
CA ASP A 338 -9.01 -0.03 24.89
C ASP A 338 -7.87 -0.43 23.92
N ARG A 339 -7.88 -1.66 23.42
CA ARG A 339 -6.87 -2.22 22.50
C ARG A 339 -7.54 -2.74 21.23
N PRO A 340 -7.01 -2.41 20.04
CA PRO A 340 -7.63 -2.79 18.78
C PRO A 340 -7.39 -4.27 18.48
N VAL A 341 -8.37 -4.87 17.82
CA VAL A 341 -8.18 -6.12 17.08
C VAL A 341 -8.08 -5.77 15.62
N GLY A 342 -6.90 -5.96 15.04
CA GLY A 342 -6.69 -5.88 13.60
C GLY A 342 -6.21 -7.20 13.02
N VAL A 343 -6.50 -7.39 11.74
CA VAL A 343 -6.03 -8.52 10.95
C VAL A 343 -5.28 -8.01 9.72
N GLY A 344 -4.26 -8.75 9.31
CA GLY A 344 -3.65 -8.61 7.99
C GLY A 344 -3.65 -9.94 7.27
N GLY A 345 -3.55 -9.93 5.95
CA GLY A 345 -3.64 -11.16 5.18
C GLY A 345 -3.80 -10.96 3.68
N VAL A 346 -4.11 -12.07 3.02
CA VAL A 346 -4.43 -12.13 1.60
C VAL A 346 -5.90 -12.53 1.42
N VAL A 347 -6.58 -11.88 0.48
CA VAL A 347 -7.97 -12.16 0.09
C VAL A 347 -7.96 -12.49 -1.40
N VAL A 348 -8.37 -13.70 -1.76
CA VAL A 348 -8.65 -14.07 -3.15
C VAL A 348 -10.13 -13.86 -3.41
N GLN A 349 -10.47 -13.03 -4.40
CA GLN A 349 -11.79 -13.04 -5.00
C GLN A 349 -11.83 -14.14 -6.05
N GLU A 350 -12.63 -15.18 -5.80
CA GLU A 350 -12.69 -16.39 -6.60
C GLU A 350 -13.67 -16.25 -7.79
N THR A 351 -14.74 -15.46 -7.63
CA THR A 351 -15.78 -15.24 -8.65
C THR A 351 -16.29 -13.79 -8.69
N GLY A 352 -16.97 -13.44 -9.78
CA GLY A 352 -17.48 -12.09 -10.04
C GLY A 352 -16.38 -11.13 -10.50
N LYS A 353 -16.69 -9.83 -10.47
CA LYS A 353 -15.74 -8.75 -10.81
C LYS A 353 -15.20 -8.08 -9.56
N CYS A 354 -13.96 -7.59 -9.61
CA CYS A 354 -13.45 -6.61 -8.66
C CYS A 354 -13.47 -5.22 -9.30
N LEU A 355 -14.13 -4.28 -8.64
CA LEU A 355 -13.94 -2.85 -8.85
C LEU A 355 -12.62 -2.42 -8.19
N PHE A 356 -11.84 -1.58 -8.86
CA PHE A 356 -10.63 -0.99 -8.30
C PHE A 356 -10.41 0.42 -8.84
N HIS A 357 -9.49 1.20 -8.25
CA HIS A 357 -9.02 2.44 -8.86
C HIS A 357 -7.50 2.56 -8.91
N VAL A 358 -7.03 3.52 -9.70
CA VAL A 358 -5.64 3.99 -9.72
C VAL A 358 -5.61 5.52 -9.65
N LEU A 359 -4.52 6.07 -9.12
CA LEU A 359 -4.28 7.50 -9.04
C LEU A 359 -3.81 8.04 -10.41
N PRO A 360 -4.47 9.06 -11.00
CA PRO A 360 -3.87 9.86 -12.05
C PRO A 360 -2.90 10.89 -11.44
N GLU A 361 -2.38 11.81 -12.27
CA GLU A 361 -1.56 12.93 -11.82
C GLU A 361 -2.24 13.76 -10.72
N PHE A 362 -1.44 14.33 -9.82
CA PHE A 362 -1.92 15.15 -8.72
C PHE A 362 -2.67 16.39 -9.23
N CYS A 363 -3.83 16.69 -8.64
CA CYS A 363 -4.55 17.92 -8.95
C CYS A 363 -3.80 19.17 -8.44
N GLU A 364 -3.96 20.29 -9.13
CA GLU A 364 -3.52 21.61 -8.66
C GLU A 364 -4.51 22.20 -7.64
N GLU A 365 -5.80 21.87 -7.76
CA GLU A 365 -6.83 22.27 -6.80
C GLU A 365 -6.93 21.30 -5.61
N PRO A 366 -7.30 21.78 -4.40
CA PRO A 366 -7.57 20.92 -3.26
C PRO A 366 -8.71 19.94 -3.51
N LEU A 367 -8.46 18.65 -3.26
CA LEU A 367 -9.44 17.56 -3.25
C LEU A 367 -10.16 17.52 -1.88
N ASP A 368 -10.91 18.57 -1.60
CA ASP A 368 -11.56 18.85 -0.31
C ASP A 368 -13.02 18.36 -0.20
N THR A 369 -13.58 17.72 -1.23
CA THR A 369 -14.91 17.07 -1.17
C THR A 369 -14.88 15.63 -1.72
N PRO A 370 -15.80 14.74 -1.30
CA PRO A 370 -15.94 13.38 -1.84
C PRO A 370 -16.19 13.37 -3.36
N GLU A 371 -16.90 14.37 -3.89
CA GLU A 371 -17.22 14.49 -5.32
C GLU A 371 -15.96 14.80 -6.12
N LYS A 372 -15.14 15.77 -5.68
CA LYS A 372 -13.84 16.06 -6.29
C LYS A 372 -12.94 14.83 -6.28
N LEU A 373 -12.82 14.16 -5.13
CA LEU A 373 -12.03 12.95 -4.98
C LEU A 373 -12.50 11.85 -5.95
N LYS A 374 -13.82 11.61 -6.02
CA LYS A 374 -14.42 10.59 -6.91
C LYS A 374 -14.29 10.91 -8.40
N GLN A 375 -14.24 12.19 -8.78
CA GLN A 375 -13.98 12.63 -10.17
C GLN A 375 -12.49 12.53 -10.53
N TRP A 376 -11.61 12.78 -9.57
CA TRP A 376 -10.16 12.65 -9.74
C TRP A 376 -9.76 11.18 -9.93
N LEU A 377 -10.14 10.28 -9.01
CA LEU A 377 -9.80 8.85 -9.08
C LEU A 377 -10.28 8.18 -10.38
N LYS A 378 -9.52 7.18 -10.88
CA LYS A 378 -9.82 6.48 -12.13
C LYS A 378 -10.18 5.02 -11.84
N PHE A 379 -11.48 4.73 -11.92
CA PHE A 379 -12.08 3.44 -11.57
C PHE A 379 -12.13 2.50 -12.77
N PHE A 380 -11.84 1.22 -12.53
CA PHE A 380 -11.83 0.15 -13.52
C PHE A 380 -12.32 -1.18 -12.93
N GLU A 381 -12.69 -2.13 -13.80
CA GLU A 381 -13.03 -3.50 -13.39
C GLU A 381 -11.96 -4.51 -13.85
N MET A 382 -11.82 -5.59 -13.08
CA MET A 382 -11.10 -6.81 -13.47
C MET A 382 -11.90 -8.04 -13.07
N GLU A 383 -11.91 -9.07 -13.91
CA GLU A 383 -12.58 -10.35 -13.63
C GLU A 383 -11.78 -11.18 -12.62
N ALA A 384 -12.47 -12.00 -11.81
CA ALA A 384 -11.83 -13.00 -10.97
C ALA A 384 -11.05 -14.06 -11.78
N PRO A 385 -9.96 -14.64 -11.23
CA PRO A 385 -9.46 -14.46 -9.87
C PRO A 385 -8.61 -13.19 -9.68
N VAL A 386 -8.88 -12.49 -8.57
CA VAL A 386 -8.17 -11.28 -8.13
C VAL A 386 -7.57 -11.51 -6.76
N VAL A 387 -6.30 -11.17 -6.57
CA VAL A 387 -5.60 -11.25 -5.29
C VAL A 387 -5.52 -9.86 -4.68
N ALA A 388 -5.97 -9.70 -3.44
CA ALA A 388 -5.86 -8.48 -2.66
C ALA A 388 -5.05 -8.71 -1.38
N VAL A 389 -4.19 -7.75 -1.02
CA VAL A 389 -3.38 -7.77 0.21
C VAL A 389 -3.57 -6.48 0.99
N GLY A 390 -3.60 -6.57 2.32
CA GLY A 390 -3.95 -5.42 3.15
C GLY A 390 -4.29 -5.76 4.60
N THR A 391 -4.95 -4.81 5.25
CA THR A 391 -5.26 -4.83 6.69
C THR A 391 -6.65 -4.26 7.01
N ALA A 392 -7.27 -4.76 8.08
CA ALA A 392 -8.49 -4.19 8.68
C ALA A 392 -8.38 -4.13 10.22
N LEU A 393 -8.84 -3.06 10.85
CA LEU A 393 -8.77 -2.79 12.29
C LEU A 393 -10.15 -2.46 12.89
N SER A 394 -10.44 -2.96 14.09
CA SER A 394 -11.71 -2.73 14.79
C SER A 394 -12.02 -1.26 15.10
N HIS A 395 -11.01 -0.45 15.38
CA HIS A 395 -11.08 0.98 15.73
C HIS A 395 -9.66 1.60 15.69
N ASP A 396 -9.57 2.93 15.69
CA ASP A 396 -8.33 3.67 15.96
C ASP A 396 -8.22 3.90 17.48
N PRO A 397 -7.20 3.35 18.17
CA PRO A 397 -7.16 3.33 19.64
C PRO A 397 -6.82 4.69 20.27
N GLN A 398 -6.28 5.63 19.50
CA GLN A 398 -5.77 6.91 20.04
C GLN A 398 -6.06 8.11 19.14
N LYS A 399 -6.89 7.94 18.10
CA LYS A 399 -7.20 8.94 17.07
C LYS A 399 -5.95 9.39 16.30
N TRP A 400 -5.05 8.45 16.01
CA TRP A 400 -3.86 8.66 15.16
C TRP A 400 -4.18 8.83 13.65
N LYS A 401 -5.47 8.95 13.30
CA LYS A 401 -6.02 8.99 11.94
C LYS A 401 -5.60 7.76 11.12
N ILE A 402 -5.70 6.58 11.73
CA ILE A 402 -5.50 5.30 11.05
C ILE A 402 -6.71 5.04 10.16
N ARG A 403 -6.49 4.80 8.86
CA ARG A 403 -7.57 4.30 7.99
C ARG A 403 -7.87 2.85 8.38
N LEU A 404 -9.10 2.56 8.77
CA LEU A 404 -9.44 1.29 9.44
C LEU A 404 -9.49 0.06 8.51
N GLU A 405 -9.48 0.25 7.19
CA GLU A 405 -9.50 -0.83 6.20
C GLU A 405 -8.82 -0.39 4.90
N HIS A 406 -7.85 -1.16 4.43
CA HIS A 406 -7.08 -0.80 3.23
C HIS A 406 -6.49 -2.04 2.57
N PHE A 407 -6.90 -2.30 1.33
CA PHE A 407 -6.45 -3.41 0.51
C PHE A 407 -6.11 -2.93 -0.89
N HIS A 408 -4.95 -3.34 -1.40
CA HIS A 408 -4.57 -3.16 -2.81
C HIS A 408 -4.58 -4.52 -3.50
N CYS A 409 -4.95 -4.56 -4.78
CA CYS A 409 -5.20 -5.81 -5.51
C CYS A 409 -4.50 -5.86 -6.88
N PHE A 410 -4.40 -7.08 -7.43
CA PHE A 410 -3.88 -7.37 -8.76
C PHE A 410 -4.58 -8.58 -9.38
N ASN A 411 -4.67 -8.61 -10.72
CA ASN A 411 -5.18 -9.78 -11.44
C ASN A 411 -4.09 -10.85 -11.62
N ARG A 412 -4.51 -12.10 -11.88
CA ARG A 412 -3.63 -13.25 -12.12
C ARG A 412 -2.54 -13.01 -13.18
N ASP A 413 -2.88 -12.28 -14.24
CA ASP A 413 -1.97 -11.98 -15.36
C ASP A 413 -1.02 -10.80 -15.05
N ARG A 414 -1.19 -10.14 -13.90
CA ARG A 414 -0.38 -9.02 -13.38
C ARG A 414 -0.40 -7.76 -14.25
N THR A 415 -1.34 -7.68 -15.20
CA THR A 415 -1.55 -6.57 -16.13
C THR A 415 -2.38 -5.43 -15.54
N LYS A 416 -3.17 -5.70 -14.50
CA LYS A 416 -3.98 -4.74 -13.75
C LYS A 416 -3.68 -4.85 -12.26
N SER A 417 -3.47 -3.70 -11.62
CA SER A 417 -3.37 -3.57 -10.16
C SER A 417 -3.86 -2.20 -9.71
N GLY A 418 -4.20 -2.06 -8.43
CA GLY A 418 -4.66 -0.79 -7.86
C GLY A 418 -5.34 -0.92 -6.51
N HIS A 419 -6.06 0.12 -6.11
CA HIS A 419 -6.80 0.18 -4.86
C HIS A 419 -8.09 -0.65 -4.93
N CYS A 420 -8.22 -1.66 -4.07
CA CYS A 420 -9.33 -2.61 -4.11
C CYS A 420 -10.63 -1.99 -3.57
N HIS A 421 -11.72 -2.05 -4.33
CA HIS A 421 -13.08 -1.78 -3.85
C HIS A 421 -13.89 -3.08 -3.67
N PHE A 422 -13.27 -4.24 -3.91
CA PHE A 422 -13.92 -5.55 -3.97
C PHE A 422 -15.08 -5.55 -4.99
N ASP A 423 -16.10 -6.39 -4.85
CA ASP A 423 -17.06 -6.60 -5.94
C ASP A 423 -18.18 -5.54 -6.05
N SER A 424 -18.55 -5.28 -7.31
CA SER A 424 -19.65 -4.41 -7.74
C SER A 424 -21.02 -5.11 -7.85
N ASP A 425 -21.10 -6.44 -7.72
CA ASP A 425 -22.30 -7.25 -8.00
C ASP A 425 -22.45 -8.43 -7.02
N GLY A 426 -22.76 -8.08 -5.77
CA GLY A 426 -22.69 -8.92 -4.56
C GLY A 426 -23.13 -10.39 -4.66
N PRO A 427 -24.26 -10.72 -5.31
CA PRO A 427 -24.72 -12.10 -5.41
C PRO A 427 -23.78 -13.03 -6.19
N THR A 428 -22.93 -12.49 -7.08
CA THR A 428 -22.01 -13.28 -7.91
C THR A 428 -20.64 -13.53 -7.27
N ALA A 429 -20.29 -12.73 -6.25
CA ALA A 429 -18.97 -12.75 -5.65
C ALA A 429 -18.78 -13.89 -4.65
N SER A 430 -17.54 -14.41 -4.61
CA SER A 430 -17.08 -15.32 -3.58
C SER A 430 -15.60 -15.07 -3.28
N TYR A 431 -15.23 -15.34 -2.02
CA TYR A 431 -13.98 -14.92 -1.43
C TYR A 431 -13.37 -16.03 -0.60
N THR A 432 -12.05 -16.21 -0.70
CA THR A 432 -11.23 -16.98 0.24
C THR A 432 -10.17 -16.05 0.83
N ALA A 433 -10.31 -15.73 2.11
CA ALA A 433 -9.34 -14.92 2.85
C ALA A 433 -8.51 -15.78 3.80
N TYR A 434 -7.19 -15.57 3.81
CA TYR A 434 -6.26 -16.11 4.80
C TYR A 434 -5.72 -14.94 5.63
N LEU A 435 -6.23 -14.84 6.87
CA LEU A 435 -6.04 -13.70 7.75
C LEU A 435 -5.31 -14.12 9.03
N VAL A 436 -4.45 -13.25 9.56
CA VAL A 436 -3.81 -13.43 10.86
C VAL A 436 -4.02 -12.18 11.71
N PRO A 437 -4.45 -12.32 12.98
CA PRO A 437 -4.51 -11.20 13.91
C PRO A 437 -3.11 -10.61 14.12
N GLY A 438 -3.00 -9.29 14.08
CA GLY A 438 -1.79 -8.61 14.52
C GLY A 438 -1.52 -8.90 16.00
N LYS A 439 -0.25 -9.02 16.37
CA LYS A 439 0.22 -8.98 17.77
C LYS A 439 0.60 -7.56 18.16
N ARG A 440 1.11 -6.77 17.21
CA ARG A 440 1.48 -5.36 17.37
C ARG A 440 0.84 -4.49 16.29
N LEU A 441 0.59 -3.24 16.64
CA LEU A 441 0.29 -2.12 15.75
C LEU A 441 1.43 -1.11 15.87
N LEU A 442 2.12 -0.86 14.75
CA LEU A 442 3.22 0.08 14.58
C LEU A 442 2.70 1.35 13.90
N ARG A 443 2.82 2.51 14.54
CA ARG A 443 2.44 3.81 13.99
C ARG A 443 3.68 4.69 13.78
N VAL A 444 3.84 5.16 12.55
CA VAL A 444 4.99 5.98 12.13
C VAL A 444 4.48 7.23 11.44
N ASP A 445 4.97 8.39 11.88
CA ASP A 445 4.70 9.69 11.27
C ASP A 445 3.19 10.02 11.12
N PRO A 446 2.44 10.07 12.24
CA PRO A 446 1.06 10.52 12.24
C PRO A 446 0.94 12.02 11.91
N PRO A 447 -0.21 12.46 11.36
CA PRO A 447 -0.49 13.86 11.16
C PRO A 447 -0.64 14.59 12.49
N LYS A 448 -0.35 15.90 12.48
CA LYS A 448 -0.50 16.80 13.64
C LYS A 448 -1.95 17.25 13.84
#